data_AF-A0A523QGT4-F1
#
_entry.id   AF-A0A523QGT4-F1
#
_cell.length_a   1.000
_cell.length_b   1.000
_cell.length_c   1.000
_cell.angle_alpha   90.00
_cell.angle_beta   90.00
_cell.angle_gamma   90.00
#
_symmetry.space_group_name_H-M   'P 1'
#
loop_
_entity.id
_entity.type
_entity.pdbx_description
1 polymer ?
#
loop_
_entity_poly.entity_id
_entity_poly.type
_entity_poly.pdbx_seq_one_letter_code
_entity_poly.pdbx_strand_id
1 'polypeptide(L)'
;MTISQKTAWAQLAIFGALVIGWVVLFTINGTVFYWQDETMKMTFYWLCAAAFAALVIINITASILKGRLKAATDERDRMILHKASLWATGVSYSFVAALLLALAITYMNSGSETVPVYFPFYIVIIGGVTLLLTQAITALLLYGRKVNHAES
;
A
#
# COMPACT_ATOMS: atom_id res chain seq x y z
N MET A 1 -8.81 -21.22 -4.19
CA MET A 1 -8.12 -19.99 -3.73
C MET A 1 -8.15 -19.95 -2.20
N THR A 2 -6.99 -19.91 -1.52
CA THR A 2 -6.93 -19.86 -0.05
C THR A 2 -7.47 -18.53 0.48
N ILE A 3 -7.87 -18.47 1.76
CA ILE A 3 -8.33 -17.22 2.39
C ILE A 3 -7.24 -16.14 2.28
N SER A 4 -5.99 -16.51 2.52
CA SER A 4 -4.83 -15.59 2.41
C SER A 4 -4.66 -15.06 0.99
N GLN A 5 -4.88 -15.88 -0.04
CA GLN A 5 -4.84 -15.45 -1.44
C GLN A 5 -6.02 -14.52 -1.79
N LYS A 6 -7.23 -14.77 -1.25
CA LYS A 6 -8.39 -13.86 -1.40
C LYS A 6 -8.12 -12.49 -0.77
N THR A 7 -7.54 -12.47 0.43
CA THR A 7 -7.15 -11.23 1.11
C THR A 7 -6.11 -10.45 0.30
N ALA A 8 -5.09 -11.12 -0.25
CA ALA A 8 -4.08 -10.47 -1.09
C ALA A 8 -4.68 -9.84 -2.36
N TRP A 9 -5.62 -10.51 -3.03
CA TRP A 9 -6.34 -9.92 -4.17
C TRP A 9 -7.20 -8.72 -3.76
N ALA A 10 -7.89 -8.79 -2.63
CA ALA A 10 -8.71 -7.67 -2.15
C ALA A 10 -7.84 -6.46 -1.78
N GLN A 11 -6.68 -6.68 -1.15
CA GLN A 11 -5.68 -5.64 -0.89
C GLN A 11 -5.18 -5.01 -2.18
N LEU A 12 -4.82 -5.82 -3.18
CA LEU A 12 -4.38 -5.33 -4.48
C LEU A 12 -5.46 -4.47 -5.15
N ALA A 13 -6.72 -4.91 -5.11
CA ALA A 13 -7.83 -4.16 -5.70
C ALA A 13 -8.03 -2.80 -5.01
N ILE A 14 -8.05 -2.77 -3.66
CA ILE A 14 -8.26 -1.54 -2.89
C ILE A 14 -7.14 -0.54 -3.14
N PHE A 15 -5.89 -0.96 -2.94
CA PHE A 15 -4.77 -0.04 -3.06
C PHE A 15 -4.42 0.27 -4.51
N GLY A 16 -4.73 -0.64 -5.46
CA GLY A 16 -4.66 -0.35 -6.88
C GLY A 16 -5.66 0.71 -7.29
N ALA A 17 -6.92 0.60 -6.84
CA ALA A 17 -7.92 1.63 -7.06
C ALA A 17 -7.54 2.97 -6.39
N LEU A 18 -6.95 2.94 -5.19
CA LEU A 18 -6.44 4.13 -4.52
C LEU A 18 -5.35 4.83 -5.34
N VAL A 19 -4.36 4.09 -5.84
CA VAL A 19 -3.29 4.64 -6.68
C VAL A 19 -3.85 5.22 -7.98
N ILE A 20 -4.80 4.54 -8.62
CA ILE A 20 -5.50 5.09 -9.79
C ILE A 20 -6.22 6.38 -9.43
N GLY A 21 -6.92 6.41 -8.28
CA GLY A 21 -7.58 7.61 -7.75
C GLY A 21 -6.61 8.76 -7.54
N TRP A 22 -5.41 8.50 -7.02
CA TRP A 22 -4.35 9.49 -6.90
C TRP A 22 -3.88 10.01 -8.26
N VAL A 23 -3.63 9.13 -9.22
CA VAL A 23 -3.24 9.52 -10.59
C VAL A 23 -4.29 10.44 -11.21
N VAL A 24 -5.57 10.08 -11.12
CA VAL A 24 -6.68 10.90 -11.61
C VAL A 24 -6.72 12.25 -10.90
N LEU A 25 -6.61 12.25 -9.57
CA LEU A 25 -6.62 13.47 -8.76
C LEU A 25 -5.49 14.41 -9.12
N PHE A 26 -4.26 13.90 -9.30
CA PHE A 26 -3.10 14.72 -9.68
C PHE A 26 -3.11 15.15 -11.16
N THR A 27 -3.72 14.36 -12.04
CA THR A 27 -3.82 14.71 -13.47
C THR A 27 -4.80 15.85 -13.71
N ILE A 28 -5.96 15.82 -13.03
CA ILE A 28 -7.00 16.86 -13.18
C ILE A 28 -6.52 18.20 -12.62
N ASN A 29 -5.78 18.15 -11.52
CA ASN A 29 -5.53 19.32 -10.69
C ASN A 29 -4.09 19.86 -10.76
N GLY A 30 -3.19 19.10 -11.38
CA GLY A 30 -1.75 19.38 -11.36
C GLY A 30 -1.09 19.01 -10.03
N THR A 31 0.21 18.69 -10.09
CA THR A 31 1.00 18.26 -8.91
C THR A 31 1.39 19.42 -8.00
N VAL A 32 1.38 20.66 -8.51
CA VAL A 32 1.85 21.86 -7.80
C VAL A 32 0.77 22.48 -6.89
N PHE A 33 -0.52 22.24 -7.18
CA PHE A 33 -1.64 22.77 -6.39
C PHE A 33 -2.03 21.92 -5.18
N TYR A 34 -1.51 20.70 -5.06
CA TYR A 34 -1.82 19.81 -3.94
C TYR A 34 -1.57 20.47 -2.57
N TRP A 35 -0.55 21.32 -2.45
CA TRP A 35 -0.24 21.98 -1.19
C TRP A 35 -1.02 23.27 -0.94
N GLN A 36 -1.63 23.84 -1.97
CA GLN A 36 -2.32 25.13 -1.89
C GLN A 36 -3.83 24.97 -1.71
N ASP A 37 -4.45 23.98 -2.35
CA ASP A 37 -5.91 23.75 -2.28
C ASP A 37 -6.29 22.82 -1.12
N GLU A 38 -7.07 23.34 -0.17
CA GLU A 38 -7.56 22.60 1.00
C GLU A 38 -8.54 21.49 0.62
N THR A 39 -9.35 21.67 -0.41
CA THR A 39 -10.31 20.67 -0.89
C THR A 39 -9.60 19.45 -1.46
N MET A 40 -8.49 19.65 -2.19
CA MET A 40 -7.69 18.56 -2.72
C MET A 40 -6.97 17.77 -1.63
N LYS A 41 -6.37 18.49 -0.68
CA LYS A 41 -5.73 17.86 0.49
C LYS A 41 -6.72 16.97 1.22
N MET A 42 -7.89 17.49 1.53
CA MET A 42 -8.93 16.74 2.22
C MET A 42 -9.41 15.54 1.39
N THR A 43 -9.61 15.70 0.09
CA THR A 43 -10.03 14.60 -0.80
C THR A 43 -8.99 13.47 -0.81
N PHE A 44 -7.69 13.79 -0.89
CA PHE A 44 -6.63 12.80 -0.80
C PHE A 44 -6.67 12.04 0.54
N TYR A 45 -6.80 12.75 1.66
CA TYR A 45 -6.86 12.11 2.97
C TYR A 45 -8.13 11.27 3.16
N TRP A 46 -9.28 11.71 2.63
CA TRP A 46 -10.52 10.94 2.66
C TRP A 46 -10.43 9.65 1.84
N LEU A 47 -9.82 9.70 0.64
CA LEU A 47 -9.56 8.51 -0.16
C LEU A 47 -8.66 7.52 0.59
N CYS A 48 -7.61 8.02 1.24
CA CYS A 48 -6.73 7.19 2.07
C CYS A 48 -7.50 6.58 3.24
N ALA A 49 -8.26 7.39 3.99
CA ALA A 49 -9.05 6.94 5.13
C ALA A 49 -10.04 5.83 4.74
N ALA A 50 -10.73 5.99 3.61
CA ALA A 50 -11.64 4.97 3.08
C ALA A 50 -10.91 3.66 2.73
N ALA A 51 -9.75 3.74 2.06
CA ALA A 51 -8.97 2.56 1.71
C ALA A 51 -8.43 1.82 2.94
N PHE A 52 -7.91 2.54 3.93
CA PHE A 52 -7.44 1.95 5.19
C PHE A 52 -8.60 1.36 6.02
N ALA A 53 -9.77 2.01 6.03
CA ALA A 53 -10.96 1.44 6.66
C ALA A 53 -11.39 0.14 5.98
N ALA A 54 -11.39 0.07 4.65
CA ALA A 54 -11.69 -1.14 3.90
C ALA A 54 -10.69 -2.27 4.19
N LEU A 55 -9.40 -1.95 4.32
CA LEU A 55 -8.38 -2.90 4.74
C LEU A 55 -8.67 -3.48 6.13
N VAL A 56 -9.01 -2.63 7.10
CA VAL A 56 -9.35 -3.07 8.47
C VAL A 56 -10.53 -4.03 8.44
N ILE A 57 -11.59 -3.69 7.71
CA ILE A 57 -12.78 -4.54 7.56
C ILE A 57 -12.39 -5.92 7.00
N ILE A 58 -11.60 -5.97 5.93
CA ILE A 58 -11.16 -7.24 5.32
C ILE A 58 -10.35 -8.08 6.29
N ASN A 59 -9.41 -7.47 7.02
CA ASN A 59 -8.57 -8.19 7.97
C ASN A 59 -9.39 -8.77 9.13
N ILE A 60 -10.38 -8.01 9.63
CA ILE A 60 -11.31 -8.49 10.66
C ILE A 60 -12.12 -9.67 10.13
N THR A 61 -12.73 -9.54 8.96
CA THR A 61 -13.53 -10.61 8.34
C THR A 61 -12.70 -11.86 8.08
N ALA A 62 -11.47 -11.70 7.57
CA ALA A 62 -10.55 -12.80 7.32
C ALA A 62 -10.14 -13.52 8.61
N SER A 63 -9.90 -12.77 9.70
CA SER A 63 -9.58 -13.34 11.01
C SER A 63 -10.72 -14.20 11.56
N ILE A 64 -11.96 -13.68 11.51
CA ILE A 64 -13.16 -14.40 11.96
C ILE A 64 -13.36 -15.69 11.15
N LEU A 65 -13.13 -15.66 9.84
CA LEU A 65 -13.25 -16.81 8.95
C LEU A 65 -12.14 -17.86 9.19
N LYS A 66 -10.90 -17.44 9.43
CA LYS A 66 -9.77 -18.34 9.72
C LYS A 66 -9.94 -19.10 11.03
N GLY A 67 -10.48 -18.47 12.07
CA GLY A 67 -10.76 -19.14 13.35
C GLY A 67 -11.69 -20.35 13.25
N ARG A 68 -12.44 -20.51 12.14
CA ARG A 68 -13.35 -21.62 11.90
C ARG A 68 -12.76 -22.78 11.07
N LEU A 69 -11.59 -22.62 10.43
CA LEU A 69 -11.01 -23.60 9.50
C LEU A 69 -9.59 -24.01 9.94
N LYS A 70 -9.40 -25.30 10.25
CA LYS A 70 -8.21 -25.87 10.92
C LYS A 70 -6.87 -25.73 10.16
N ALA A 71 -5.88 -25.15 10.86
CA ALA A 71 -4.42 -25.32 10.95
C ALA A 71 -3.48 -25.80 9.80
N ALA A 72 -3.82 -26.78 8.95
CA ALA A 72 -2.79 -27.40 8.09
C ALA A 72 -2.33 -26.53 6.90
N THR A 73 -3.15 -25.55 6.50
CA THR A 73 -2.82 -24.58 5.43
C THR A 73 -2.00 -23.38 5.96
N ASP A 74 -1.79 -23.30 7.28
CA ASP A 74 -1.35 -22.07 7.95
C ASP A 74 0.17 -21.85 7.86
N GLU A 75 0.99 -22.91 7.92
CA GLU A 75 2.47 -22.78 7.83
C GLU A 75 2.93 -22.32 6.45
N ARG A 76 2.35 -22.86 5.38
CA ARG A 76 2.67 -22.47 4.00
C ARG A 76 2.29 -21.00 3.76
N ASP A 77 1.07 -20.64 4.09
CA ASP A 77 0.57 -19.27 3.91
C ASP A 77 1.39 -18.28 4.73
N ARG A 78 1.77 -18.66 5.96
CA ARG A 78 2.64 -17.85 6.83
C ARG A 78 4.01 -17.63 6.22
N MET A 79 4.64 -18.65 5.62
CA MET A 79 5.93 -18.51 4.96
C MET A 79 5.85 -17.60 3.73
N ILE A 80 4.79 -17.72 2.93
CA ILE A 80 4.55 -16.85 1.76
C ILE A 80 4.37 -15.40 2.20
N LEU A 81 3.52 -15.16 3.19
CA LEU A 81 3.26 -13.82 3.72
C LEU A 81 4.50 -13.21 4.37
N HIS A 82 5.31 -14.01 5.05
CA HIS A 82 6.57 -13.55 5.64
C HIS A 82 7.56 -13.09 4.56
N LYS A 83 7.77 -13.91 3.51
CA LYS A 83 8.62 -13.51 2.37
C LYS A 83 8.08 -12.27 1.67
N ALA A 84 6.77 -12.20 1.45
CA ALA A 84 6.13 -11.02 0.85
C ALA A 84 6.33 -9.76 1.69
N SER A 85 6.24 -9.87 3.01
CA SER A 85 6.46 -8.76 3.95
C SER A 85 7.90 -8.25 3.92
N LEU A 86 8.90 -9.14 3.85
CA LEU A 86 10.31 -8.73 3.75
C LEU A 86 10.58 -7.92 2.47
N TRP A 87 10.10 -8.40 1.32
CA TRP A 87 10.22 -7.68 0.06
C TRP A 87 9.47 -6.35 0.08
N ALA A 88 8.24 -6.35 0.60
CA ALA A 88 7.42 -5.16 0.73
C ALA A 88 8.06 -4.08 1.60
N THR A 89 8.69 -4.49 2.70
CA THR A 89 9.41 -3.61 3.61
C THR A 89 10.59 -2.95 2.89
N GLY A 90 11.39 -3.73 2.17
CA GLY A 90 12.52 -3.21 1.38
C GLY A 90 12.07 -2.18 0.34
N VAL A 91 11.08 -2.53 -0.50
CA VAL A 91 10.55 -1.62 -1.54
C VAL A 91 9.93 -0.36 -0.94
N SER A 92 9.16 -0.50 0.14
CA SER A 92 8.56 0.62 0.85
C SER A 92 9.61 1.60 1.38
N TYR A 93 10.65 1.11 2.04
CA TYR A 93 11.72 1.98 2.55
C TYR A 93 12.50 2.65 1.42
N SER A 94 12.79 1.94 0.32
CA SER A 94 13.43 2.54 -0.85
C SER A 94 12.57 3.67 -1.45
N PHE A 95 11.25 3.47 -1.54
CA PHE A 95 10.35 4.49 -2.07
C PHE A 95 10.25 5.72 -1.16
N VAL A 96 10.16 5.49 0.16
CA VAL A 96 10.17 6.57 1.17
C VAL A 96 11.48 7.36 1.12
N ALA A 97 12.63 6.67 1.02
CA ALA A 97 13.94 7.33 0.93
C ALA A 97 14.06 8.17 -0.35
N ALA A 98 13.62 7.64 -1.49
CA ALA A 98 13.60 8.38 -2.76
C ALA A 98 12.69 9.61 -2.69
N LEU A 99 11.51 9.47 -2.08
CA LEU A 99 10.56 10.57 -1.90
C LEU A 99 11.11 11.65 -0.97
N LEU A 100 11.72 11.26 0.15
CA LEU A 100 12.39 12.18 1.08
C LEU A 100 13.49 12.98 0.38
N LEU A 101 14.33 12.30 -0.41
CA LEU A 101 15.39 12.94 -1.16
C LEU A 101 14.83 13.94 -2.18
N ALA A 102 13.81 13.55 -2.94
CA ALA A 102 13.17 14.41 -3.92
C ALA A 102 12.58 15.67 -3.25
N LEU A 103 11.81 15.49 -2.17
CA LEU A 103 11.21 16.60 -1.42
C LEU A 103 12.29 17.52 -0.81
N ALA A 104 13.36 16.96 -0.26
CA ALA A 104 14.46 17.73 0.30
C ALA A 104 15.13 18.61 -0.76
N ILE A 105 15.42 18.07 -1.94
CA ILE A 105 16.00 18.82 -3.06
C ILE A 105 15.05 19.94 -3.51
N THR A 106 13.76 19.63 -3.67
CA THR A 106 12.76 20.63 -4.06
C THR A 106 12.68 21.77 -3.05
N TYR A 107 12.64 21.47 -1.75
CA TYR A 107 12.53 22.48 -0.70
C TYR A 107 13.78 23.34 -0.58
N MET A 108 14.96 22.72 -0.64
CA MET A 108 16.24 23.42 -0.65
C MET A 108 16.32 24.40 -1.84
N ASN A 109 15.91 23.97 -3.04
CA ASN A 109 15.91 24.83 -4.23
C ASN A 109 14.88 25.97 -4.15
N SER A 110 13.78 25.77 -3.41
CA SER A 110 12.77 26.81 -3.19
C SER A 110 13.13 27.82 -2.08
N GLY A 111 14.28 27.65 -1.41
CA GLY A 111 14.72 28.55 -0.33
C GLY A 111 13.79 28.54 0.88
N SER A 112 13.01 27.46 1.07
CA SER A 112 12.02 27.39 2.13
C SER A 112 12.67 26.98 3.45
N GLU A 113 12.55 27.82 4.48
CA GLU A 113 13.12 27.58 5.82
C GLU A 113 12.23 26.69 6.70
N THR A 114 11.01 26.36 6.24
CA THR A 114 10.03 25.61 7.02
C THR A 114 9.47 24.42 6.25
N VAL A 115 9.37 23.28 6.93
CA VAL A 115 8.76 22.06 6.37
C VAL A 115 7.29 22.01 6.79
N PRO A 116 6.33 21.87 5.85
CA PRO A 116 4.92 21.78 6.21
C PRO A 116 4.61 20.55 7.07
N VAL A 117 3.78 20.71 8.11
CA VAL A 117 3.42 19.64 9.07
C VAL A 117 2.78 18.42 8.41
N TYR A 118 2.16 18.59 7.25
CA TYR A 118 1.52 17.52 6.49
C TYR A 118 2.51 16.59 5.75
N PHE A 119 3.79 16.98 5.63
CA PHE A 119 4.81 16.22 4.89
C PHE A 119 5.10 14.85 5.51
N PRO A 120 5.37 14.74 6.82
CA PRO A 120 5.52 13.45 7.48
C PRO A 120 4.30 12.53 7.25
N PHE A 121 3.09 13.06 7.36
CA PHE A 121 1.87 12.29 7.13
C PHE A 121 1.76 11.78 5.70
N TYR A 122 2.05 12.63 4.71
CA TYR A 122 2.05 12.25 3.31
C TYR A 122 3.06 11.12 3.03
N ILE A 123 4.29 11.25 3.55
CA ILE A 123 5.34 10.24 3.39
C ILE A 123 4.93 8.91 4.02
N VAL A 124 4.35 8.93 5.22
CA VAL A 124 3.86 7.72 5.90
C VAL A 124 2.75 7.04 5.10
N ILE A 125 1.81 7.80 4.54
CA ILE A 125 0.72 7.26 3.71
C ILE A 125 1.30 6.59 2.46
N ILE A 126 2.18 7.29 1.73
CA ILE A 126 2.80 6.76 0.51
C ILE A 126 3.62 5.50 0.80
N GLY A 127 4.41 5.50 1.88
CA GLY A 127 5.14 4.32 2.33
C GLY A 127 4.20 3.16 2.66
N GLY A 128 3.16 3.41 3.45
CA GLY A 128 2.16 2.39 3.82
C GLY A 128 1.44 1.78 2.61
N VAL A 129 1.02 2.61 1.64
CA VAL A 129 0.39 2.13 0.41
C VAL A 129 1.36 1.31 -0.44
N THR A 130 2.60 1.76 -0.57
CA THR A 130 3.66 1.03 -1.30
C THR A 130 3.94 -0.32 -0.66
N LEU A 131 4.03 -0.37 0.67
CA LEU A 131 4.21 -1.60 1.43
C LEU A 131 3.06 -2.57 1.15
N LEU A 132 1.81 -2.13 1.30
CA LEU A 132 0.64 -3.00 1.16
C LEU A 132 0.46 -3.50 -0.28
N LEU A 133 0.71 -2.66 -1.29
CA LEU A 133 0.69 -3.08 -2.69
C LEU A 133 1.78 -4.10 -2.99
N THR A 134 3.02 -3.82 -2.57
CA THR A 134 4.14 -4.72 -2.82
C THR A 134 3.94 -6.06 -2.12
N GLN A 135 3.41 -6.03 -0.90
CA GLN A 135 3.07 -7.24 -0.15
C GLN A 135 2.01 -8.06 -0.88
N ALA A 136 0.93 -7.42 -1.36
CA ALA A 136 -0.13 -8.08 -2.10
C ALA A 136 0.37 -8.69 -3.42
N ILE A 137 1.11 -7.92 -4.23
CA ILE A 137 1.69 -8.38 -5.49
C ILE A 137 2.64 -9.56 -5.25
N THR A 138 3.57 -9.43 -4.30
CA THR A 138 4.56 -10.47 -4.00
C THR A 138 3.88 -11.74 -3.49
N ALA A 139 2.88 -11.62 -2.63
CA ALA A 139 2.11 -12.77 -2.15
C ALA A 139 1.44 -13.51 -3.33
N LEU A 140 0.77 -12.78 -4.24
CA LEU A 140 0.10 -13.38 -5.40
C LEU A 140 1.08 -14.05 -6.37
N LEU A 141 2.22 -13.42 -6.66
CA LEU A 141 3.28 -14.01 -7.49
C LEU A 141 3.83 -15.31 -6.87
N LEU A 142 4.04 -15.34 -5.55
CA LEU A 142 4.51 -16.52 -4.84
C LEU A 142 3.45 -17.65 -4.81
N TYR A 143 2.16 -17.31 -4.75
CA TYR A 143 1.09 -18.30 -4.92
C TYR A 143 1.08 -18.86 -6.35
N GLY A 144 1.22 -18.02 -7.38
CA GLY A 144 1.20 -18.43 -8.79
C GLY A 144 2.38 -19.32 -9.17
N ARG A 145 3.61 -18.98 -8.77
CA ARG A 145 4.82 -19.76 -9.08
C ARG A 145 4.77 -21.21 -8.59
N LYS A 146 4.07 -21.49 -7.48
CA LYS A 146 4.01 -22.84 -6.92
C LYS A 146 2.92 -23.74 -7.52
N VAL A 147 1.89 -23.16 -8.15
CA VAL A 147 0.90 -23.96 -8.90
C VAL A 147 1.59 -24.61 -10.10
N ASN A 148 2.42 -23.84 -10.81
CA ASN A 148 3.13 -24.33 -12.00
C ASN A 148 4.18 -25.41 -11.72
N HIS A 149 4.68 -25.54 -10.48
CA HIS A 149 5.62 -26.59 -10.08
C HIS A 149 4.94 -27.87 -9.57
N ALA A 150 3.63 -27.83 -9.29
CA ALA A 150 2.87 -29.03 -8.88
C ALA A 150 2.23 -29.75 -10.08
N GLU A 151 2.19 -29.11 -11.25
CA GLU A 151 1.66 -29.64 -12.51
C GLU A 151 2.77 -30.14 -13.47
N SER A 152 4.04 -30.14 -13.04
CA SER A 152 5.20 -30.66 -13.77
C SER A 152 5.79 -31.89 -13.07
#